data_AF-A0A538T1W2-F1
#
_entry.id   AF-A0A538T1W2-F1
#
_cell.length_a   1.000
_cell.length_b   1.000
_cell.length_c   1.000
_cell.angle_alpha   90.00
_cell.angle_beta   90.00
_cell.angle_gamma   90.00
#
_symmetry.space_group_name_H-M   'P 1'
#
loop_
_entity.id
_entity.type
_entity.pdbx_description
1 polymer ?
#
loop_
_entity_poly.entity_id
_entity_poly.type
_entity_poly.pdbx_seq_one_letter_code
_entity_poly.pdbx_strand_id
1 'polypeptide(L)'
;MLRALATFAVAVAWAVAHPAHSICAPGPPEGMDALQAYLAGVDLARLGQSSESLPYLHRALALRPDLWQVHCDYGAALINSVSEARPGRGGTRRRAERLASNSLDSAHVIAIRAHALAIWGLSWNGLAEYVRAQRLDSVSAELRGRKERLRRTMRIP
;
A
#
# COMPACT_ATOMS: atom_id res chain seq x y z
N MET A 1 -44.65 -11.73 8.08
CA MET A 1 -44.05 -11.82 6.74
C MET A 1 -43.38 -10.51 6.27
N LEU A 2 -43.91 -9.31 6.58
CA LEU A 2 -43.31 -8.03 6.12
C LEU A 2 -41.89 -7.70 6.64
N ARG A 3 -41.49 -8.13 7.85
CA ARG A 3 -40.17 -7.78 8.41
C ARG A 3 -38.99 -8.46 7.69
N ALA A 4 -39.21 -9.64 7.10
CA ALA A 4 -38.18 -10.39 6.39
C ALA A 4 -37.87 -9.78 5.00
N LEU A 5 -38.85 -9.15 4.37
CA LEU A 5 -38.67 -8.46 3.08
C LEU A 5 -37.89 -7.15 3.26
N ALA A 6 -38.12 -6.43 4.36
CA ALA A 6 -37.42 -5.18 4.66
C ALA A 6 -35.93 -5.41 4.94
N THR A 7 -35.56 -6.46 5.68
CA THR A 7 -34.15 -6.81 5.90
C THR A 7 -33.45 -7.24 4.63
N PHE A 8 -34.16 -7.95 3.74
CA PHE A 8 -33.62 -8.36 2.45
C PHE A 8 -33.40 -7.16 1.52
N ALA A 9 -34.34 -6.23 1.45
CA ALA A 9 -34.22 -5.01 0.66
C ALA A 9 -33.07 -4.11 1.16
N VAL A 10 -32.90 -3.98 2.49
CA VAL A 10 -31.77 -3.25 3.08
C VAL A 10 -30.45 -3.95 2.81
N ALA A 11 -30.38 -5.28 2.88
CA ALA A 11 -29.17 -6.04 2.57
C ALA A 11 -28.77 -5.92 1.09
N VAL A 12 -29.73 -5.95 0.17
CA VAL A 12 -29.50 -5.75 -1.26
C VAL A 12 -29.07 -4.31 -1.55
N ALA A 13 -29.75 -3.31 -0.99
CA ALA A 13 -29.37 -1.91 -1.13
C ALA A 13 -27.98 -1.63 -0.54
N TRP A 14 -27.65 -2.26 0.58
CA TRP A 14 -26.32 -2.18 1.18
C TRP A 14 -25.25 -2.85 0.31
N ALA A 15 -25.54 -4.00 -0.30
CA ALA A 15 -24.62 -4.70 -1.21
C ALA A 15 -24.43 -4.00 -2.57
N VAL A 16 -25.44 -3.26 -3.04
CA VAL A 16 -25.34 -2.42 -4.25
C VAL A 16 -24.58 -1.12 -3.94
N ALA A 17 -24.80 -0.52 -2.77
CA ALA A 17 -24.08 0.67 -2.32
C ALA A 17 -22.65 0.37 -1.83
N HIS A 18 -22.38 -0.86 -1.40
CA HIS A 18 -21.07 -1.37 -1.04
C HIS A 18 -20.79 -2.58 -1.93
N PRO A 19 -20.32 -2.37 -3.18
CA PRO A 19 -19.88 -3.48 -4.00
C PRO A 19 -18.91 -4.29 -3.15
N ALA A 20 -19.20 -5.57 -2.99
CA ALA A 20 -18.27 -6.49 -2.37
C ALA A 20 -16.96 -6.32 -3.12
N HIS A 21 -15.98 -5.64 -2.50
CA HIS A 21 -14.60 -5.49 -2.99
C HIS A 21 -14.19 -6.85 -3.49
N SER A 22 -14.23 -6.99 -4.81
CA SER A 22 -14.24 -8.28 -5.45
C SER A 22 -12.88 -8.88 -5.13
N ILE A 23 -12.90 -10.09 -4.58
CA ILE A 23 -11.73 -10.81 -4.05
C ILE A 23 -10.62 -10.99 -5.13
N CYS A 24 -10.88 -10.61 -6.38
CA CYS A 24 -9.94 -10.64 -7.45
C CYS A 24 -10.27 -9.56 -8.50
N ALA A 25 -9.92 -8.30 -8.26
CA ALA A 25 -9.59 -7.45 -9.40
C ALA A 25 -8.43 -8.14 -10.15
N PRO A 26 -8.55 -8.40 -11.46
CA PRO A 26 -7.44 -8.98 -12.21
C PRO A 26 -6.22 -8.07 -12.03
N GLY A 27 -5.07 -8.68 -11.74
CA GLY A 27 -3.81 -7.95 -11.75
C GLY A 27 -3.55 -7.34 -13.13
N PRO A 28 -2.59 -6.41 -13.24
CA PRO A 28 -2.29 -5.78 -14.52
C PRO A 28 -1.99 -6.85 -15.58
N PRO A 29 -2.59 -6.79 -16.78
CA PRO A 29 -2.35 -7.75 -17.84
C PRO A 29 -0.85 -7.81 -18.21
N GLU A 30 -0.38 -8.99 -18.63
CA GLU A 30 1.06 -9.27 -18.83
C GLU A 30 1.75 -8.37 -19.87
N GLY A 31 0.98 -7.68 -20.72
CA GLY A 31 1.47 -6.70 -21.71
C GLY A 31 1.33 -5.22 -21.30
N MET A 32 0.80 -4.93 -20.11
CA MET A 32 0.57 -3.55 -19.68
C MET A 32 1.91 -2.80 -19.54
N ASP A 33 1.99 -1.63 -20.18
CA ASP A 33 3.18 -0.78 -20.10
C ASP A 33 3.29 -0.09 -18.72
N ALA A 34 4.46 0.50 -18.45
CA ALA A 34 4.74 1.11 -17.15
C ALA A 34 3.82 2.31 -16.83
N LEU A 35 3.49 3.11 -17.85
CA LEU A 35 2.69 4.32 -17.69
C LEU A 35 1.21 3.98 -17.50
N GLN A 36 0.69 3.03 -18.28
CA GLN A 36 -0.65 2.46 -18.14
C GLN A 36 -0.83 1.83 -16.76
N ALA A 37 0.14 1.04 -16.32
CA ALA A 37 0.13 0.44 -14.99
C ALA A 37 0.16 1.53 -13.90
N TYR A 38 0.96 2.59 -14.08
CA TYR A 38 1.01 3.72 -13.16
C TYR A 38 -0.33 4.45 -13.07
N LEU A 39 -0.90 4.85 -14.21
CA LEU A 39 -2.16 5.59 -14.28
C LEU A 39 -3.32 4.80 -13.68
N ALA A 40 -3.45 3.51 -14.04
CA ALA A 40 -4.46 2.63 -13.45
C ALA A 40 -4.30 2.48 -11.93
N GLY A 41 -3.06 2.37 -11.45
CA GLY A 41 -2.77 2.35 -10.02
C GLY A 41 -3.18 3.64 -9.30
N VAL A 42 -2.87 4.80 -9.89
CA VAL A 42 -3.27 6.11 -9.35
C VAL A 42 -4.78 6.28 -9.33
N ASP A 43 -5.48 5.86 -10.39
CA ASP A 43 -6.94 5.96 -10.47
C ASP A 43 -7.61 5.10 -9.40
N LEU A 44 -7.16 3.86 -9.20
CA LEU A 44 -7.62 2.99 -8.11
C LEU A 44 -7.34 3.58 -6.73
N ALA A 45 -6.16 4.16 -6.52
CA ALA A 45 -5.82 4.81 -5.26
C ALA A 45 -6.72 6.02 -4.98
N ARG A 46 -7.06 6.82 -6.01
CA ARG A 46 -7.99 7.95 -5.91
C ARG A 46 -9.42 7.52 -5.60
N LEU A 47 -9.83 6.34 -6.06
CA LEU A 47 -11.14 5.74 -5.75
C LEU A 47 -11.20 5.16 -4.32
N GLY A 48 -10.12 5.26 -3.54
CA GLY A 48 -10.04 4.67 -2.20
C GLY A 48 -9.94 3.14 -2.24
N GLN A 49 -9.51 2.59 -3.37
CA GLN A 49 -9.25 1.17 -3.56
C GLN A 49 -7.74 0.91 -3.45
N SER A 50 -7.15 1.37 -2.34
CA SER A 50 -5.70 1.41 -2.19
C SER A 50 -5.06 0.02 -2.18
N SER A 51 -5.80 -1.01 -1.79
CA SER A 51 -5.32 -2.40 -1.87
C SER A 51 -5.31 -2.96 -3.30
N GLU A 52 -6.19 -2.48 -4.18
CA GLU A 52 -6.31 -2.92 -5.57
C GLU A 52 -5.30 -2.20 -6.48
N SER A 53 -4.85 -0.99 -6.10
CA SER A 53 -3.81 -0.24 -6.83
C SER A 53 -2.41 -0.85 -6.70
N LEU A 54 -2.12 -1.54 -5.59
CA LEU A 54 -0.80 -2.11 -5.30
C LEU A 54 -0.20 -2.97 -6.44
N PRO A 55 -0.89 -3.95 -7.03
CA PRO A 55 -0.34 -4.74 -8.12
C PRO A 55 -0.02 -3.92 -9.38
N TYR A 56 -0.81 -2.87 -9.67
CA TYR A 56 -0.58 -1.98 -10.81
C TYR A 56 0.65 -1.09 -10.60
N LEU A 57 0.74 -0.45 -9.44
CA LEU A 57 1.89 0.38 -9.06
C LEU A 57 3.18 -0.46 -8.95
N HIS A 58 3.09 -1.70 -8.46
CA HIS A 58 4.23 -2.61 -8.43
C HIS A 58 4.73 -2.96 -9.84
N ARG A 59 3.83 -3.18 -10.80
CA ARG A 59 4.24 -3.41 -12.20
C ARG A 59 4.86 -2.17 -12.83
N ALA A 60 4.30 -0.99 -12.57
CA ALA A 60 4.91 0.27 -13.02
C ALA A 60 6.33 0.42 -12.47
N LEU A 61 6.53 0.10 -11.19
CA LEU A 61 7.83 0.16 -10.51
C LEU A 61 8.82 -0.86 -11.06
N ALA A 62 8.37 -2.09 -11.36
CA ALA A 62 9.20 -3.13 -11.94
C ALA A 62 9.67 -2.78 -13.37
N LEU A 63 8.84 -2.07 -14.15
CA LEU A 63 9.18 -1.65 -15.51
C LEU A 63 9.98 -0.33 -15.54
N ARG A 64 9.73 0.57 -14.59
CA ARG A 64 10.35 1.90 -14.47
C ARG A 64 10.72 2.21 -13.01
N PRO A 65 11.81 1.61 -12.50
CA PRO A 65 12.24 1.81 -11.12
C PRO A 65 12.81 3.22 -10.86
N ASP A 66 13.14 3.97 -11.91
CA ASP A 66 13.64 5.34 -11.88
C ASP A 66 12.55 6.38 -11.56
N LEU A 67 11.28 6.01 -11.71
CA LEU A 67 10.16 6.96 -11.64
C LEU A 67 9.76 7.23 -10.18
N TRP A 68 10.26 8.32 -9.61
CA TRP A 68 10.01 8.72 -8.21
C TRP A 68 8.53 8.85 -7.85
N GLN A 69 7.67 9.22 -8.81
CA GLN A 69 6.22 9.33 -8.61
C GLN A 69 5.60 7.98 -8.23
N VAL A 70 6.03 6.90 -8.88
CA VAL A 70 5.53 5.54 -8.60
C VAL A 70 5.89 5.14 -7.18
N HIS A 71 7.10 5.47 -6.72
CA HIS A 71 7.51 5.24 -5.34
C HIS A 71 6.60 5.98 -4.36
N CYS A 72 6.36 7.27 -4.57
CA CYS A 72 5.46 8.07 -3.72
C CYS A 72 4.03 7.50 -3.67
N ASP A 73 3.44 7.22 -4.83
CA ASP A 73 2.06 6.74 -4.94
C ASP A 73 1.90 5.31 -4.40
N TYR A 74 2.92 4.46 -4.58
CA TYR A 74 2.95 3.12 -4.00
C TYR A 74 3.07 3.15 -2.47
N GLY A 75 3.90 4.04 -1.93
CA GLY A 75 4.00 4.26 -0.49
C GLY A 75 2.67 4.73 0.11
N ALA A 76 1.99 5.68 -0.54
CA ALA A 76 0.68 6.16 -0.13
C ALA A 76 -0.38 5.05 -0.20
N ALA A 77 -0.44 4.29 -1.29
CA ALA A 77 -1.34 3.15 -1.46
C ALA A 77 -1.13 2.10 -0.36
N LEU A 78 0.13 1.82 0.03
CA LEU A 78 0.42 0.90 1.12
C LEU A 78 -0.09 1.41 2.47
N ILE A 79 0.11 2.68 2.80
CA ILE A 79 -0.39 3.28 4.05
C ILE A 79 -1.92 3.20 4.09
N ASN A 80 -2.56 3.61 2.99
CA ASN A 80 -4.02 3.63 2.91
C ASN A 80 -4.62 2.23 2.93
N SER A 81 -3.98 1.24 2.29
CA SER A 81 -4.43 -0.16 2.33
C SER A 81 -4.39 -0.76 3.74
N VAL A 82 -3.47 -0.30 4.59
CA VAL A 82 -3.38 -0.71 6.00
C VAL A 82 -4.49 -0.05 6.81
N SER A 83 -4.82 1.21 6.53
CA SER A 83 -5.92 1.94 7.18
C SER A 83 -7.30 1.45 6.73
N GLU A 84 -7.44 0.99 5.48
CA GLU A 84 -8.65 0.36 4.91
C GLU A 84 -8.97 -1.00 5.57
N ALA A 85 -8.01 -1.58 6.30
CA ALA A 85 -8.21 -2.82 7.03
C ALA A 85 -9.13 -2.60 8.25
N ARG A 86 -10.45 -2.62 8.02
CA ARG A 86 -11.45 -2.69 9.10
C ARG A 86 -11.11 -3.83 10.06
N PRO A 87 -11.22 -3.63 11.39
CA PRO A 87 -11.06 -4.70 12.36
C PRO A 87 -12.12 -5.79 12.08
N GLY A 88 -11.66 -6.96 11.61
CA GLY A 88 -12.53 -8.07 11.22
C GLY A 88 -12.19 -8.73 9.88
N ARG A 89 -11.46 -8.07 8.98
CA ARG A 89 -10.99 -8.68 7.71
C ARG A 89 -9.47 -8.70 7.62
N GLY A 90 -8.84 -9.63 8.33
CA GLY A 90 -7.38 -9.84 8.30
C GLY A 90 -6.79 -10.37 6.99
N GLY A 91 -7.55 -10.33 5.88
CA GLY A 91 -7.15 -10.84 4.57
C GLY A 91 -6.45 -9.81 3.68
N THR A 92 -6.93 -8.55 3.67
CA THR A 92 -6.37 -7.45 2.85
C THR A 92 -4.98 -7.05 3.31
N ARG A 93 -4.79 -6.87 4.63
CA ARG A 93 -3.48 -6.59 5.24
C ARG A 93 -2.44 -7.67 4.90
N ARG A 94 -2.79 -8.95 5.05
CA ARG A 94 -1.86 -10.07 4.76
C ARG A 94 -1.54 -10.19 3.27
N ARG A 95 -2.46 -9.81 2.38
CA ARG A 95 -2.21 -9.82 0.92
C ARG A 95 -1.29 -8.68 0.51
N ALA A 96 -1.50 -7.47 1.03
CA ALA A 96 -0.57 -6.34 0.85
C ALA A 96 0.81 -6.68 1.41
N GLU A 97 0.86 -7.26 2.61
CA GLU A 97 2.11 -7.73 3.22
C GLU A 97 2.77 -8.82 2.37
N ARG A 98 2.03 -9.81 1.84
CA ARG A 98 2.57 -10.88 0.96
C ARG A 98 3.09 -10.37 -0.38
N LEU A 99 2.37 -9.45 -1.03
CA LEU A 99 2.85 -8.79 -2.26
C LEU A 99 4.14 -8.02 -1.98
N ALA A 100 4.21 -7.34 -0.82
CA ALA A 100 5.41 -6.66 -0.35
C ALA A 100 6.44 -7.60 0.32
N SER A 101 6.27 -8.93 0.29
CA SER A 101 7.21 -9.93 0.86
C SER A 101 7.98 -10.68 -0.23
N ASN A 102 7.49 -10.70 -1.47
CA ASN A 102 7.95 -11.62 -2.52
C ASN A 102 9.03 -11.06 -3.47
N SER A 103 9.57 -9.85 -3.23
CA SER A 103 10.68 -9.30 -4.03
C SER A 103 11.81 -8.79 -3.12
N LEU A 104 13.07 -8.83 -3.56
CA LEU A 104 14.16 -8.07 -2.93
C LEU A 104 13.81 -6.57 -2.78
N ASP A 105 12.84 -6.07 -3.56
CA ASP A 105 12.23 -4.74 -3.44
C ASP A 105 11.46 -4.51 -2.12
N SER A 106 11.19 -5.56 -1.34
CA SER A 106 10.45 -5.47 -0.06
C SER A 106 11.11 -4.47 0.90
N ALA A 107 12.44 -4.45 0.97
CA ALA A 107 13.18 -3.50 1.80
C ALA A 107 13.02 -2.06 1.29
N HIS A 108 13.11 -1.87 -0.02
CA HIS A 108 12.98 -0.57 -0.68
C HIS A 108 11.56 0.02 -0.51
N VAL A 109 10.55 -0.82 -0.73
CA VAL A 109 9.14 -0.51 -0.55
C VAL A 109 8.82 -0.13 0.89
N ILE A 110 9.32 -0.91 1.85
CA ILE A 110 9.14 -0.62 3.28
C ILE A 110 9.84 0.69 3.64
N ALA A 111 11.00 0.98 3.04
CA ALA A 111 11.71 2.24 3.24
C ALA A 111 10.97 3.45 2.66
N ILE A 112 10.32 3.31 1.52
CA ILE A 112 9.47 4.37 0.93
C ILE A 112 8.27 4.66 1.81
N ARG A 113 7.59 3.60 2.28
CA ARG A 113 6.50 3.74 3.24
C ARG A 113 6.98 4.39 4.53
N ALA A 114 8.14 3.98 5.03
CA ALA A 114 8.77 4.56 6.20
C ALA A 114 9.05 6.07 6.02
N HIS A 115 9.50 6.46 4.83
CA HIS A 115 9.73 7.85 4.48
C HIS A 115 8.44 8.66 4.41
N ALA A 116 7.40 8.12 3.77
CA ALA A 116 6.10 8.76 3.66
C ALA A 116 5.44 8.97 5.04
N LEU A 117 5.48 7.95 5.91
CA LEU A 117 5.01 8.06 7.30
C LEU A 117 5.77 9.16 8.07
N ALA A 118 7.08 9.28 7.87
CA ALA A 118 7.88 10.32 8.49
C ALA A 118 7.50 11.74 7.99
N ILE A 119 7.29 11.92 6.69
CA ILE A 119 6.87 13.21 6.11
C ILE A 119 5.49 13.62 6.65
N TRP A 120 4.60 12.66 6.85
CA TRP A 120 3.25 12.91 7.38
C TRP A 120 3.22 13.05 8.92
N GLY A 121 4.37 13.21 9.57
CA GLY A 121 4.48 13.43 11.02
C GLY A 121 4.36 12.17 11.87
N LEU A 122 4.18 11.00 11.26
CA LEU A 122 4.15 9.69 11.93
C LEU A 122 5.57 9.13 12.08
N SER A 123 6.50 9.96 12.58
CA SER A 123 7.94 9.69 12.59
C SER A 123 8.33 8.41 13.34
N TRP A 124 7.61 8.05 14.41
CA TRP A 124 7.82 6.78 15.13
C TRP A 124 7.44 5.54 14.29
N ASN A 125 6.33 5.61 13.54
CA ASN A 125 5.93 4.54 12.61
C ASN A 125 6.93 4.46 11.44
N GLY A 126 7.37 5.61 10.93
CA GLY A 126 8.44 5.68 9.94
C GLY A 126 9.73 5.02 10.42
N LEU A 127 10.16 5.28 11.66
CA LEU A 127 11.36 4.66 12.23
C LEU A 127 11.23 3.14 12.35
N ALA A 128 10.08 2.66 12.85
CA ALA A 128 9.81 1.24 13.00
C ALA A 128 9.89 0.51 11.65
N GLU A 129 9.34 1.13 10.59
CA GLU A 129 9.38 0.60 9.23
C GLU A 129 10.81 0.66 8.65
N TYR A 130 11.59 1.71 8.89
CA TYR A 130 13.01 1.74 8.51
C TYR A 130 13.84 0.63 9.17
N VAL A 131 13.57 0.33 10.44
CA VAL A 131 14.21 -0.80 11.14
C VAL A 131 13.84 -2.12 10.47
N ARG A 132 12.57 -2.29 10.08
CA ARG A 132 12.10 -3.47 9.37
C ARG A 132 12.73 -3.60 7.98
N ALA A 133 12.81 -2.52 7.20
CA ALA A 133 13.50 -2.49 5.92
C ALA A 133 14.97 -2.91 6.06
N GLN A 134 15.67 -2.38 7.07
CA GLN A 134 17.08 -2.71 7.32
C GLN A 134 17.28 -4.17 7.79
N ARG A 135 16.27 -4.81 8.40
CA ARG A 135 16.37 -6.25 8.71
C ARG A 135 16.31 -7.11 7.46
N LEU A 136 15.59 -6.66 6.44
CA LEU A 136 15.49 -7.34 5.14
C LEU A 136 16.73 -7.08 4.28
N ASP A 137 17.25 -5.86 4.31
CA ASP A 137 18.53 -5.49 3.69
C ASP A 137 19.45 -4.84 4.73
N SER A 138 20.25 -5.69 5.38
CA SER A 138 21.17 -5.29 6.44
C SER A 138 22.45 -4.63 5.93
N VAL A 139 22.74 -4.78 4.63
CA VAL A 139 23.98 -4.30 4.00
C VAL A 139 23.79 -2.89 3.45
N SER A 140 22.57 -2.49 3.08
CA SER A 140 22.31 -1.16 2.51
C SER A 140 22.69 0.00 3.45
N ALA A 141 23.70 0.76 3.02
CA ALA A 141 24.12 2.00 3.65
C ALA A 141 23.06 3.10 3.53
N GLU A 142 22.27 3.09 2.45
CA GLU A 142 21.18 4.05 2.21
C GLU A 142 20.09 3.92 3.29
N LEU A 143 19.64 2.69 3.56
CA LEU A 143 18.62 2.42 4.59
C LEU A 143 19.11 2.80 5.99
N ARG A 144 20.37 2.47 6.31
CA ARG A 144 21.01 2.93 7.55
C ARG A 144 21.01 4.45 7.66
N GLY A 145 21.40 5.15 6.59
CA GLY A 145 21.50 6.60 6.55
C GLY A 145 20.14 7.29 6.70
N ARG A 146 19.12 6.82 5.97
CA ARG A 146 17.74 7.35 6.07
C ARG A 146 17.15 7.18 7.46
N LYS A 147 17.31 5.98 8.06
CA LYS A 147 16.89 5.69 9.44
C LYS A 147 17.56 6.63 10.44
N GLU A 148 18.88 6.78 10.36
CA GLU A 148 19.63 7.59 11.31
C GLU A 148 19.31 9.08 11.18
N ARG A 149 19.10 9.56 9.95
CA ARG A 149 18.64 10.94 9.69
C ARG A 149 17.29 11.19 10.33
N LEU A 150 16.33 10.27 10.17
CA LEU A 150 15.02 10.37 10.79
C LEU A 150 15.11 10.30 12.33
N ARG A 151 15.97 9.43 12.88
CA ARG A 151 16.21 9.33 14.32
C ARG A 151 16.72 10.64 14.91
N ARG A 152 17.59 11.34 14.18
CA ARG A 152 18.10 12.67 14.57
C ARG A 152 17.03 13.75 14.52
N THR A 153 16.13 13.74 13.53
CA THR A 153 15.02 14.72 13.51
C THR A 153 13.98 14.48 14.59
N MET A 154 13.79 13.22 15.03
CA MET A 154 12.91 12.91 16.17
C MET A 154 13.52 13.26 17.52
N ARG A 155 14.84 13.14 17.67
CA ARG A 155 15.56 13.68 18.81
C ARG A 155 15.82 15.15 18.57
N ILE A 156 14.84 16.00 18.88
CA ILE A 156 15.12 17.42 19.14
C ILE A 156 16.19 17.45 20.26
N PRO A 157 17.22 18.32 20.18
CA PRO A 157 18.25 18.45 21.22
C PRO A 157 17.67 18.58 22.63
#